data_AF-A0AAW2HKN8-F1
#
_entry.id   AF-A0AAW2HKN8-F1
#
_cell.length_a   1.000
_cell.length_b   1.000
_cell.length_c   1.000
_cell.angle_alpha   90.00
_cell.angle_beta   90.00
_cell.angle_gamma   90.00
#
_symmetry.space_group_name_H-M   'P 1'
#
loop_
_entity.id
_entity.type
_entity.pdbx_description
1 polymer ?
#
loop_
_entity_poly.entity_id
_entity_poly.type
_entity_poly.pdbx_seq_one_letter_code
_entity_poly.pdbx_strand_id
1 'polypeptide(L)'
;MSKRRALPGTSNAAVAPDLASLFECPVCFDYVLPPILQCQSGHLVCSSCRPKLSCCPTCRGPLGNIRNLAMEKVASTVMFPCKYATTGCSVLQLYSEKMEHEEVCEFRPFQCPCPGASCKWLGSLDQVMPHLVTSHKSITTLQGEDIVFLATDINLPGAVDWVMMQSCFGHCFMLVLEKQEKFDGHQQFFALVQLIGSRKQAENFGYRLELNRQKRRLTWEATPRSIHEGIASAIVSSDCLIFDTSVAQLFADNGNLGINGVKISINENPVEDLTQMRLRLLKRTAENIMNAVKVQDGGKILEVCLTTKPIKNTSGINVLCGVVINPAKGTKETEITPEDYFNIQLKDMRTMSEHKYWEAENDELLNDLADASVTMSLLEVNPKSTVSLKMGSVSNETGGSMSKGAVFVLYNCARLASIRKKFQEQCETGVYPPCPNFDDLDFSLLKEKEEWHILFNYLLEYPTILRKITQDLPTGVLSTHQICRFLANLSSLFSVYYRRVRILLEPREHLLPLIYVRIKLLQAVEQVMHNALTLLNIKIIEEM
;
A
#
# COMPACT_ATOMS: atom_id res chain seq x y z
N MET A 1 7.95 16.14 55.64
CA MET A 1 6.61 15.79 55.14
C MET A 1 6.28 16.69 53.95
N SER A 2 6.48 16.23 52.71
CA SER A 2 6.02 16.96 51.52
C SER A 2 5.28 15.99 50.61
N LYS A 3 3.95 16.15 50.56
CA LYS A 3 3.04 15.34 49.75
C LYS A 3 3.10 15.78 48.28
N ARG A 4 3.18 14.77 47.40
CA ARG A 4 2.95 14.85 45.96
C ARG A 4 1.55 15.40 45.65
N ARG A 5 1.40 16.18 44.58
CA ARG A 5 0.12 16.46 43.93
C ARG A 5 0.26 16.11 42.45
N ALA A 6 -0.58 15.18 42.00
CA ALA A 6 -0.66 14.68 40.64
C ALA A 6 -1.26 15.72 39.69
N LEU A 7 -0.73 15.79 38.46
CA LEU A 7 -1.28 16.53 37.34
C LEU A 7 -2.53 15.80 36.81
N PRO A 8 -3.65 16.49 36.51
CA PRO A 8 -4.79 15.88 35.84
C PRO A 8 -4.50 15.70 34.34
N GLY A 9 -4.92 14.54 33.82
CA GLY A 9 -4.75 14.14 32.43
C GLY A 9 -5.49 15.03 31.43
N THR A 10 -4.88 15.16 30.26
CA THR A 10 -5.39 15.81 29.06
C THR A 10 -6.61 15.06 28.54
N SER A 11 -7.79 15.64 28.72
CA SER A 11 -8.96 15.32 27.92
C SER A 11 -8.88 16.09 26.61
N ASN A 12 -8.90 15.37 25.48
CA ASN A 12 -9.07 15.94 24.14
C ASN A 12 -10.44 16.64 24.10
N ALA A 13 -10.43 17.95 24.30
CA ALA A 13 -11.62 18.78 24.33
C ALA A 13 -12.03 19.16 22.89
N ALA A 14 -13.14 18.58 22.46
CA ALA A 14 -13.90 18.98 21.29
C ALA A 14 -14.53 20.38 21.46
N VAL A 15 -13.71 21.44 21.48
CA VAL A 15 -14.14 22.86 21.69
C VAL A 15 -13.67 23.78 20.54
N ALA A 16 -13.13 23.27 19.44
CA ALA A 16 -12.42 24.07 18.45
C ALA A 16 -13.24 24.91 17.42
N PRO A 17 -14.49 24.59 17.00
CA PRO A 17 -15.09 25.32 15.87
C PRO A 17 -15.58 26.73 16.21
N ASP A 18 -15.89 27.02 17.48
CA ASP A 18 -16.49 28.31 17.89
C ASP A 18 -15.47 29.45 17.98
N LEU A 19 -14.24 29.16 18.42
CA LEU A 19 -13.17 30.16 18.57
C LEU A 19 -12.60 30.66 17.24
N ALA A 20 -12.59 29.84 16.19
CA ALA A 20 -12.09 30.24 14.87
C ALA A 20 -12.97 31.33 14.22
N SER A 21 -14.28 31.30 14.48
CA SER A 21 -15.23 32.30 13.96
C SER A 21 -14.91 33.72 14.42
N LEU A 22 -14.30 33.89 15.61
CA LEU A 22 -13.88 35.18 16.15
C LEU A 22 -12.77 35.84 15.32
N PHE A 23 -12.13 35.08 14.44
CA PHE A 23 -11.09 35.57 13.55
C PHE A 23 -11.62 35.86 12.14
N GLU A 24 -12.92 35.81 11.87
CA GLU A 24 -13.42 36.08 10.52
C GLU A 24 -13.32 37.56 10.14
N CYS A 25 -12.75 37.83 8.96
CA CYS A 25 -12.70 39.17 8.40
C CYS A 25 -14.08 39.54 7.85
N PRO A 26 -14.69 40.67 8.26
CA PRO A 26 -16.03 41.05 7.82
C PRO A 26 -16.11 41.48 6.34
N VAL A 27 -14.99 41.48 5.61
CA VAL A 27 -14.92 41.92 4.21
C VAL A 27 -14.77 40.74 3.26
N CYS A 28 -13.81 39.86 3.52
CA CYS A 28 -13.54 38.71 2.65
C CYS A 28 -14.06 37.38 3.22
N PHE A 29 -14.59 37.38 4.44
CA PHE A 29 -15.06 36.19 5.16
C PHE A 29 -13.99 35.11 5.34
N ASP A 30 -12.71 35.48 5.20
CA ASP A 30 -11.55 34.62 5.47
C ASP A 30 -10.99 34.94 6.86
N TYR A 31 -10.20 34.02 7.42
CA TYR A 31 -9.63 34.19 8.75
C TYR A 31 -8.52 35.25 8.77
N VAL A 32 -8.60 36.14 9.75
CA VAL A 32 -7.62 37.17 10.07
C VAL A 32 -6.43 36.50 10.78
N LEU A 33 -5.43 36.12 10.01
CA LEU A 33 -4.19 35.52 10.52
C LEU A 33 -3.14 36.60 10.84
N PRO A 34 -2.15 36.31 11.70
CA PRO A 34 -1.05 37.22 12.00
C PRO A 34 -0.35 37.77 10.74
N PRO A 35 -0.04 39.08 10.67
CA PRO A 35 -0.33 40.11 11.67
C PRO A 35 -1.82 40.49 11.73
N ILE A 36 -2.42 40.40 12.92
CA ILE A 36 -3.84 40.65 13.15
C ILE A 36 -4.05 42.13 13.41
N LEU A 37 -4.83 42.80 12.57
CA LEU A 37 -5.08 44.24 12.67
C LEU A 37 -6.46 44.53 13.26
N GLN A 38 -6.55 45.59 14.05
CA GLN A 38 -7.81 46.04 14.66
C GLN A 38 -8.05 47.54 14.49
N CYS A 39 -9.31 47.94 14.54
CA CYS A 39 -9.68 49.35 14.73
C CYS A 39 -9.57 49.76 16.21
N GLN A 40 -9.77 51.05 16.51
CA GLN A 40 -9.72 51.55 17.89
C GLN A 40 -10.79 50.92 18.81
N SER A 41 -11.88 50.42 18.24
CA SER A 41 -12.95 49.72 18.98
C SER A 41 -12.74 48.21 19.08
N GLY A 42 -11.64 47.65 18.56
CA GLY A 42 -11.30 46.22 18.70
C GLY A 42 -11.78 45.28 17.58
N HIS A 43 -12.44 45.77 16.52
CA HIS A 43 -12.87 44.93 15.40
C HIS A 43 -11.69 44.54 14.50
N LEU A 44 -11.62 43.25 14.14
CA LEU A 44 -10.52 42.69 13.36
C LEU A 44 -10.72 42.86 11.85
N VAL A 45 -9.61 43.08 11.12
CA VAL A 45 -9.56 43.12 9.66
C VAL A 45 -8.26 42.45 9.19
N CYS A 46 -8.33 41.65 8.12
CA CYS A 46 -7.14 40.99 7.57
C CYS A 46 -6.18 41.97 6.88
N SER A 47 -4.90 41.58 6.82
CA SER A 47 -3.83 42.35 6.20
C SER A 47 -4.09 42.67 4.71
N SER A 48 -4.78 41.78 3.98
CA SER A 48 -5.12 41.98 2.57
C SER A 48 -6.27 42.97 2.34
N CYS A 49 -7.21 43.07 3.28
CA CYS A 49 -8.35 44.00 3.17
C CYS A 49 -8.01 45.38 3.73
N ARG A 50 -7.16 45.46 4.76
CA ARG A 50 -6.83 46.72 5.44
C ARG A 50 -6.42 47.87 4.49
N PRO A 51 -5.56 47.69 3.47
CA PRO A 51 -5.15 48.77 2.57
C PRO A 51 -6.28 49.31 1.69
N LYS A 52 -7.35 48.52 1.50
CA LYS A 52 -8.49 48.85 0.64
C LYS A 52 -9.58 49.63 1.37
N LEU A 53 -9.41 49.88 2.68
CA LEU A 53 -10.43 50.44 3.55
C LEU A 53 -9.96 51.75 4.19
N SER A 54 -10.84 52.75 4.18
CA SER A 54 -10.65 54.04 4.85
C SER A 54 -11.21 54.08 6.27
N CYS A 55 -12.24 53.27 6.57
CA CYS A 55 -12.88 53.18 7.88
C CYS A 55 -13.28 51.74 8.21
N CYS A 56 -13.51 51.46 9.50
CA CYS A 56 -13.81 50.10 9.99
C CYS A 56 -15.15 49.62 9.39
N PRO A 57 -15.20 48.44 8.74
CA PRO A 57 -16.42 47.94 8.12
C PRO A 57 -17.53 47.63 9.14
N THR A 58 -17.16 47.34 10.39
CA THR A 58 -18.11 46.99 11.46
C THR A 58 -18.64 48.22 12.19
N CYS A 59 -17.77 49.13 12.67
CA CYS A 59 -18.19 50.28 13.50
C CYS A 59 -18.06 51.65 12.82
N ARG A 60 -17.56 51.70 11.57
CA ARG A 60 -17.28 52.94 10.80
C ARG A 60 -16.27 53.90 11.44
N GLY A 61 -15.62 53.49 12.53
CA GLY A 61 -14.54 54.25 13.18
C GLY A 61 -13.22 54.25 12.40
N PRO A 62 -12.23 55.05 12.84
CA PRO A 62 -10.93 55.13 12.19
C PRO A 62 -10.18 53.80 12.24
N LEU A 63 -9.74 53.32 11.07
CA LEU A 63 -8.81 52.19 10.97
C LEU A 63 -7.38 52.74 11.15
N GLY A 64 -6.79 52.53 12.33
CA GLY A 64 -5.36 52.72 12.53
C GLY A 64 -4.53 51.60 11.90
N ASN A 65 -3.23 51.56 12.19
CA ASN A 65 -2.38 50.39 11.94
C ASN A 65 -2.07 49.69 13.28
N ILE A 66 -3.13 49.30 13.99
CA ILE A 66 -3.03 48.77 15.36
C ILE A 66 -3.00 47.25 15.26
N ARG A 67 -1.87 46.64 15.64
CA ARG A 67 -1.75 45.18 15.76
C ARG A 67 -2.37 44.69 17.07
N ASN A 68 -3.13 43.61 17.01
CA ASN A 68 -3.69 42.96 18.17
C ASN A 68 -2.82 41.77 18.60
N LEU A 69 -1.77 42.06 19.36
CA LEU A 69 -0.81 41.05 19.84
C LEU A 69 -1.46 39.97 20.73
N ALA A 70 -2.55 40.31 21.44
CA ALA A 70 -3.28 39.34 22.26
C ALA A 70 -4.01 38.31 21.37
N MET A 71 -4.69 38.77 20.32
CA MET A 71 -5.31 37.88 19.34
C MET A 71 -4.29 37.10 18.53
N GLU A 72 -3.10 37.65 18.26
CA GLU A 72 -2.02 36.86 17.64
C GLU A 72 -1.56 35.70 18.55
N LYS A 73 -1.46 35.93 19.86
CA LYS A 73 -1.18 34.84 20.83
C LYS A 73 -2.30 33.81 20.87
N VAL A 74 -3.56 34.24 20.85
CA VAL A 74 -4.71 33.33 20.81
C VAL A 74 -4.73 32.53 19.51
N ALA A 75 -4.45 33.16 18.35
CA ALA A 75 -4.37 32.48 17.06
C ALA A 75 -3.32 31.36 17.07
N SER A 76 -2.24 31.49 17.86
CA SER A 76 -1.22 30.44 17.98
C SER A 76 -1.70 29.16 18.69
N THR A 77 -2.85 29.21 19.36
CA THR A 77 -3.44 28.03 20.04
C THR A 77 -4.74 27.55 19.38
N VAL A 78 -5.21 28.22 18.34
CA VAL A 78 -6.45 27.89 17.63
C VAL A 78 -6.11 27.14 16.33
N MET A 79 -6.84 26.06 16.08
CA MET A 79 -6.79 25.38 14.79
C MET A 79 -7.83 25.97 13.85
N PHE A 80 -7.40 26.42 12.68
CA PHE A 80 -8.23 27.00 11.64
C PHE A 80 -8.56 25.96 10.57
N PRO A 81 -9.80 25.92 10.06
CA PRO A 81 -10.12 25.06 8.94
C PRO A 81 -9.43 25.56 7.67
N CYS A 82 -9.11 24.62 6.77
CA CYS A 82 -8.60 24.91 5.44
C CYS A 82 -9.58 25.81 4.65
N LYS A 83 -9.09 26.76 3.84
CA LYS A 83 -9.95 27.59 2.99
C LYS A 83 -10.79 26.80 1.98
N TYR A 84 -10.38 25.55 1.69
CA TYR A 84 -11.09 24.61 0.82
C TYR A 84 -12.05 23.69 1.61
N ALA A 85 -12.43 24.05 2.84
CA ALA A 85 -13.39 23.27 3.62
C ALA A 85 -14.75 23.14 2.93
N THR A 86 -15.17 24.19 2.22
CA THR A 86 -16.42 24.19 1.43
C THR A 86 -16.37 23.25 0.24
N THR A 87 -15.17 22.93 -0.28
CA THR A 87 -14.98 21.97 -1.39
C THR A 87 -14.64 20.57 -0.90
N GLY A 88 -14.59 20.34 0.43
CA GLY A 88 -14.49 19.01 1.03
C GLY A 88 -13.30 18.78 1.97
N CYS A 89 -12.42 19.78 2.16
CA CYS A 89 -11.27 19.63 3.06
C CYS A 89 -11.67 19.68 4.54
N SER A 90 -11.53 18.59 5.28
CA SER A 90 -11.84 18.55 6.72
C SER A 90 -10.65 18.86 7.65
N VAL A 91 -9.52 19.31 7.10
CA VAL A 91 -8.28 19.50 7.84
C VAL A 91 -8.34 20.80 8.65
N LEU A 92 -7.96 20.71 9.94
CA LEU A 92 -7.77 21.83 10.86
C LEU A 92 -6.27 21.95 11.18
N GLN A 93 -5.69 23.14 11.07
CA GLN A 93 -4.25 23.38 11.29
C GLN A 93 -4.01 24.69 12.05
N LEU A 94 -2.84 24.81 12.69
CA LEU A 94 -2.39 26.09 13.23
C LEU A 94 -2.16 27.10 12.11
N TYR A 95 -2.25 28.40 12.42
CA TYR A 95 -2.07 29.45 11.39
C TYR A 95 -0.71 29.39 10.69
N SER A 96 0.34 28.92 11.39
CA SER A 96 1.70 28.79 10.86
C SER A 96 1.80 27.72 9.77
N GLU A 97 1.03 26.64 9.89
CA GLU A 97 1.08 25.47 9.01
C GLU A 97 -0.04 25.51 7.94
N LYS A 98 -1.06 26.34 8.15
CA LYS A 98 -2.22 26.48 7.26
C LYS A 98 -1.84 26.86 5.83
N MET A 99 -0.88 27.77 5.64
CA MET A 99 -0.46 28.17 4.28
C MET A 99 0.18 27.00 3.53
N GLU A 100 1.11 26.29 4.16
CA GLU A 100 1.77 25.13 3.57
C GLU A 100 0.77 24.04 3.19
N HIS A 101 -0.19 23.74 4.07
CA HIS A 101 -1.27 22.81 3.76
C HIS A 101 -2.11 23.27 2.55
N GLU A 102 -2.52 24.55 2.52
CA GLU A 102 -3.39 25.06 1.46
C GLU A 102 -2.71 25.11 0.08
N GLU A 103 -1.38 25.18 0.02
CA GLU A 103 -0.65 25.08 -1.25
C GLU A 103 -0.74 23.67 -1.85
N VAL A 104 -0.75 22.64 -1.00
CA VAL A 104 -0.74 21.22 -1.38
C VAL A 104 -2.06 20.49 -1.17
N CYS A 105 -3.13 21.20 -0.80
CA CYS A 105 -4.43 20.62 -0.46
C CYS A 105 -5.07 19.93 -1.68
N GLU A 106 -5.51 18.67 -1.53
CA GLU A 106 -6.18 17.89 -2.60
C GLU A 106 -7.53 18.49 -3.06
N PHE A 107 -8.13 19.39 -2.27
CA PHE A 107 -9.41 20.05 -2.58
C PHE A 107 -9.24 21.45 -3.19
N ARG A 108 -8.00 21.86 -3.45
CA ARG A 108 -7.67 23.12 -4.12
C ARG A 108 -8.17 23.09 -5.58
N PRO A 109 -8.78 24.17 -6.11
CA PRO A 109 -9.13 24.26 -7.52
C PRO A 109 -7.92 24.14 -8.44
N PHE A 110 -8.08 23.43 -9.55
CA PHE A 110 -7.07 23.28 -10.60
C PHE A 110 -7.01 24.55 -11.44
N GLN A 111 -5.80 24.95 -11.80
CA GLN A 111 -5.56 25.93 -12.85
C GLN A 111 -5.52 25.21 -14.21
N CYS A 112 -5.75 25.97 -15.29
CA CYS A 112 -5.58 25.44 -16.64
C CYS A 112 -4.17 24.83 -16.78
N PRO A 113 -4.04 23.54 -17.15
CA PRO A 113 -2.73 22.89 -17.27
C PRO A 113 -1.98 23.25 -18.56
N CYS A 114 -2.59 23.99 -19.49
CA CYS A 114 -1.98 24.34 -20.77
C CYS A 114 -0.81 25.34 -20.57
N PRO A 115 0.43 24.98 -20.95
CA PRO A 115 1.58 25.90 -20.99
C PRO A 115 1.32 27.08 -21.94
N GLY A 116 1.94 28.23 -21.64
CA GLY A 116 1.95 29.40 -22.53
C GLY A 116 0.60 30.11 -22.77
N ALA A 117 -0.52 29.52 -22.34
CA ALA A 117 -1.84 30.11 -22.53
C ALA A 117 -2.12 31.19 -21.49
N SER A 118 -2.64 32.35 -21.91
CA SER A 118 -3.20 33.38 -21.03
C SER A 118 -4.56 32.97 -20.43
N CYS A 119 -4.75 31.66 -20.19
CA CYS A 119 -5.96 31.05 -19.67
C CYS A 119 -6.00 31.16 -18.15
N LYS A 120 -6.99 31.89 -17.63
CA LYS A 120 -7.18 32.10 -16.18
C LYS A 120 -8.24 31.16 -15.58
N TRP A 121 -8.50 30.03 -16.25
CA TRP A 121 -9.52 29.09 -15.82
C TRP A 121 -9.14 28.44 -14.48
N LEU A 122 -10.15 28.28 -13.62
CA LEU A 122 -10.08 27.63 -12.32
C LEU A 122 -11.31 26.75 -12.15
N GLY A 123 -11.14 25.50 -11.71
CA GLY A 123 -12.26 24.58 -11.50
C GLY A 123 -11.88 23.29 -10.78
N SER A 124 -12.83 22.38 -10.66
CA SER A 124 -12.61 21.04 -10.10
C SER A 124 -12.01 20.08 -11.14
N LEU A 125 -11.45 18.95 -10.69
CA LEU A 125 -10.77 17.97 -11.55
C LEU A 125 -11.65 17.50 -12.73
N ASP A 126 -12.92 17.21 -12.45
CA ASP A 126 -13.92 16.73 -13.42
C ASP A 126 -14.22 17.77 -14.52
N GLN A 127 -13.91 19.04 -14.28
CA GLN A 127 -14.12 20.13 -15.22
C GLN A 127 -12.89 20.40 -16.10
N VAL A 128 -11.72 19.85 -15.77
CA VAL A 128 -10.46 20.11 -16.51
C VAL A 128 -10.54 19.62 -17.95
N MET A 129 -10.92 18.35 -18.18
CA MET A 129 -11.02 17.80 -19.54
C MET A 129 -12.07 18.52 -20.39
N PRO A 130 -13.30 18.76 -19.91
CA PRO A 130 -14.27 19.60 -20.62
C PRO A 130 -13.70 20.97 -21.01
N HIS A 131 -13.02 21.64 -20.08
CA HIS A 131 -12.39 22.94 -20.33
C HIS A 131 -11.34 22.86 -21.46
N LEU A 132 -10.44 21.88 -21.43
CA LEU A 132 -9.40 21.72 -22.44
C LEU A 132 -10.00 21.51 -23.83
N VAL A 133 -11.00 20.64 -23.96
CA VAL A 133 -11.67 20.36 -25.25
C VAL A 133 -12.39 21.59 -25.80
N THR A 134 -13.05 22.39 -24.96
CA THR A 134 -13.82 23.55 -25.42
C THR A 134 -12.95 24.77 -25.71
N SER A 135 -11.97 25.04 -24.85
CA SER A 135 -11.20 26.29 -24.83
C SER A 135 -9.85 26.16 -25.53
N HIS A 136 -9.32 24.95 -25.71
CA HIS A 136 -8.01 24.69 -26.32
C HIS A 136 -8.13 23.72 -27.50
N LYS A 137 -8.90 24.10 -28.53
CA LYS A 137 -9.23 23.27 -29.71
C LYS A 137 -8.02 22.78 -30.53
N SER A 138 -6.86 23.39 -30.35
CA SER A 138 -5.60 22.98 -30.99
C SER A 138 -4.99 21.72 -30.36
N ILE A 139 -5.40 21.38 -29.13
CA ILE A 139 -4.89 20.21 -28.43
C ILE A 139 -5.59 18.97 -28.99
N THR A 140 -4.83 18.14 -29.70
CA THR A 140 -5.31 16.87 -30.21
C THR A 140 -5.35 15.83 -29.07
N THR A 141 -6.27 14.86 -29.15
CA THR A 141 -6.33 13.72 -28.23
C THR A 141 -6.12 12.43 -29.01
N LEU A 142 -5.12 11.64 -28.61
CA LEU A 142 -4.82 10.33 -29.17
C LEU A 142 -5.19 9.22 -28.17
N GLN A 143 -5.65 8.09 -28.69
CA GLN A 143 -6.06 6.93 -27.90
C GLN A 143 -4.99 5.84 -27.98
N GLY A 144 -4.70 5.19 -26.85
CA GLY A 144 -3.79 4.05 -26.78
C GLY A 144 -2.64 4.24 -25.80
N GLU A 145 -2.05 3.12 -25.40
CA GLU A 145 -0.93 3.04 -24.45
C GLU A 145 0.39 3.50 -25.06
N ASP A 146 0.54 3.33 -26.38
CA ASP A 146 1.73 3.68 -27.15
C ASP A 146 1.33 4.57 -28.33
N ILE A 147 1.85 5.80 -28.36
CA ILE A 147 1.53 6.80 -29.36
C ILE A 147 2.79 7.50 -29.88
N VAL A 148 2.64 8.15 -31.04
CA VAL A 148 3.65 9.04 -31.59
C VAL A 148 3.23 10.49 -31.37
N PHE A 149 4.14 11.28 -30.79
CA PHE A 149 3.98 12.72 -30.66
C PHE A 149 4.89 13.43 -31.66
N LEU A 150 4.34 14.37 -32.42
CA LEU A 150 5.06 15.15 -33.40
C LEU A 150 5.04 16.64 -33.03
N ALA A 151 6.20 17.19 -32.69
CA ALA A 151 6.39 18.62 -32.54
C ALA A 151 6.80 19.22 -33.88
N THR A 152 5.91 20.03 -34.48
CA THR A 152 6.14 20.66 -35.78
C THR A 152 6.96 21.93 -35.65
N ASP A 153 7.95 22.08 -36.52
CA ASP A 153 8.83 23.26 -36.62
C ASP A 153 9.48 23.70 -35.29
N ILE A 154 10.39 22.87 -34.77
CA ILE A 154 11.09 23.14 -33.51
C ILE A 154 12.01 24.36 -33.56
N ASN A 155 12.30 24.88 -34.76
CA ASN A 155 13.25 25.97 -34.99
C ASN A 155 12.62 27.37 -34.88
N LEU A 156 11.32 27.46 -34.59
CA LEU A 156 10.64 28.74 -34.39
C LEU A 156 11.39 29.63 -33.37
N PRO A 157 11.47 30.96 -33.58
CA PRO A 157 12.15 31.83 -32.62
C PRO A 157 11.35 31.97 -31.32
N GLY A 158 12.05 32.13 -30.20
CA GLY A 158 11.47 32.36 -28.87
C GLY A 158 10.93 31.11 -28.18
N ALA A 159 10.25 31.32 -27.05
CA ALA A 159 9.63 30.25 -26.27
C ALA A 159 8.39 29.69 -26.98
N VAL A 160 8.32 28.37 -27.13
CA VAL A 160 7.23 27.67 -27.82
C VAL A 160 6.93 26.36 -27.10
N ASP A 161 5.64 26.07 -26.95
CA ASP A 161 5.14 24.86 -26.29
C ASP A 161 4.36 24.00 -27.28
N TRP A 162 4.64 22.70 -27.28
CA TRP A 162 3.84 21.69 -27.96
C TRP A 162 3.15 20.81 -26.94
N VAL A 163 1.84 20.62 -27.12
CA VAL A 163 0.98 19.92 -26.17
C VAL A 163 0.11 18.91 -26.89
N MET A 164 -0.03 17.72 -26.31
CA MET A 164 -0.90 16.66 -26.79
C MET A 164 -1.57 15.97 -25.62
N MET A 165 -2.82 15.52 -25.82
CA MET A 165 -3.49 14.63 -24.88
C MET A 165 -3.38 13.18 -25.34
N GLN A 166 -3.06 12.30 -24.41
CA GLN A 166 -3.10 10.86 -24.57
C GLN A 166 -4.16 10.28 -23.63
N SER A 167 -5.02 9.40 -24.13
CA SER A 167 -6.03 8.72 -23.33
C SER A 167 -5.81 7.22 -23.36
N CYS A 168 -5.61 6.63 -22.18
CA CYS A 168 -5.40 5.21 -21.96
C CYS A 168 -5.75 4.85 -20.50
N PHE A 169 -6.02 3.56 -20.23
CA PHE A 169 -6.39 3.05 -18.89
C PHE A 169 -7.55 3.79 -18.18
N GLY A 170 -8.45 4.42 -18.94
CA GLY A 170 -9.54 5.24 -18.38
C GLY A 170 -9.10 6.61 -17.83
N HIS A 171 -7.85 7.00 -18.08
CA HIS A 171 -7.26 8.27 -17.67
C HIS A 171 -6.80 9.10 -18.86
N CYS A 172 -6.52 10.39 -18.61
CA CYS A 172 -6.00 11.32 -19.60
C CYS A 172 -4.64 11.85 -19.12
N PHE A 173 -3.66 11.82 -20.01
CA PHE A 173 -2.29 12.24 -19.80
C PHE A 173 -1.97 13.39 -20.75
N MET A 174 -1.39 14.47 -20.24
CA MET A 174 -0.93 15.62 -21.01
C MET A 174 0.57 15.48 -21.22
N LEU A 175 0.98 15.32 -22.47
CA LEU A 175 2.38 15.40 -22.86
C LEU A 175 2.70 16.86 -23.20
N VAL A 176 3.77 17.38 -22.59
CA VAL A 176 4.27 18.73 -22.83
C VAL A 176 5.70 18.64 -23.32
N LEU A 177 5.99 19.33 -24.42
CA LEU A 177 7.34 19.68 -24.86
C LEU A 177 7.43 21.20 -24.83
N GLU A 178 8.19 21.74 -23.89
CA GLU A 178 8.40 23.18 -23.72
C GLU A 178 9.81 23.56 -24.17
N LYS A 179 9.93 24.61 -24.99
CA LYS A 179 11.21 25.19 -25.38
C LYS A 179 11.41 26.52 -24.67
N GLN A 180 12.46 26.62 -23.87
CA GLN A 180 12.87 27.85 -23.18
C GLN A 180 14.17 28.40 -23.77
N GLU A 181 14.29 29.73 -23.74
CA GLU A 181 15.49 30.46 -24.13
C GLU A 181 16.22 30.95 -22.87
N LYS A 182 17.49 30.57 -22.71
CA LYS A 182 18.34 31.03 -21.61
C LYS A 182 18.99 32.39 -21.95
N PHE A 183 19.46 33.08 -20.91
CA PHE A 183 20.04 34.43 -21.00
C PHE A 183 21.28 34.54 -21.93
N ASP A 184 21.91 33.42 -22.26
CA ASP A 184 23.07 33.30 -23.16
C ASP A 184 22.69 32.98 -24.62
N GLY A 185 21.38 32.89 -24.93
CA GLY A 185 20.88 32.49 -26.25
C GLY A 185 20.86 30.98 -26.46
N HIS A 186 21.21 30.17 -25.45
CA HIS A 186 21.05 28.72 -25.53
C HIS A 186 19.60 28.34 -25.31
N GLN A 187 19.06 27.53 -26.23
CA GLN A 187 17.71 26.99 -26.15
C GLN A 187 17.75 25.58 -25.53
N GLN A 188 16.79 25.30 -24.65
CA GLN A 188 16.60 23.99 -24.05
C GLN A 188 15.16 23.53 -24.20
N PHE A 189 15.01 22.22 -24.42
CA PHE A 189 13.75 21.52 -24.52
C PHE A 189 13.51 20.70 -23.25
N PHE A 190 12.29 20.76 -22.75
CA PHE A 190 11.81 20.04 -21.56
C PHE A 190 10.60 19.20 -21.97
N ALA A 191 10.71 17.87 -21.86
CA ALA A 191 9.64 16.95 -22.19
C ALA A 191 9.18 16.17 -20.95
N LEU A 192 7.89 16.20 -20.65
CA LEU A 192 7.29 15.49 -19.51
C LEU A 192 5.83 15.12 -19.76
N VAL A 193 5.34 14.16 -18.95
CA VAL A 193 3.94 13.73 -18.95
C VAL A 193 3.27 14.08 -17.62
N GLN A 194 2.09 14.68 -17.69
CA GLN A 194 1.24 14.93 -16.53
C GLN A 194 -0.06 14.12 -16.59
N LEU A 195 -0.49 13.55 -15.48
CA LEU A 195 -1.81 12.94 -15.33
C LEU A 195 -2.86 14.02 -15.00
N ILE A 196 -3.98 14.02 -15.74
CA ILE A 196 -5.22 14.72 -15.36
C ILE A 196 -5.88 13.92 -14.22
N GLY A 197 -5.36 14.08 -13.01
CA GLY A 197 -5.74 13.28 -11.84
C GLY A 197 -5.03 13.73 -10.58
N SER A 198 -5.24 13.01 -9.47
CA SER A 198 -4.55 13.26 -8.20
C SER A 198 -3.12 12.71 -8.21
N ARG A 199 -2.29 13.13 -7.23
CA ARG A 199 -0.92 12.63 -7.04
C ARG A 199 -0.90 11.10 -6.86
N LYS A 200 -1.77 10.58 -5.99
CA LYS A 200 -1.94 9.15 -5.74
C LYS A 200 -2.35 8.37 -6.98
N GLN A 201 -3.14 8.98 -7.87
CA GLN A 201 -3.47 8.34 -9.14
C GLN A 201 -2.26 8.27 -10.06
N ALA A 202 -1.44 9.32 -10.09
CA ALA A 202 -0.26 9.44 -10.95
C ALA A 202 0.83 8.41 -10.60
N GLU A 203 1.00 8.10 -9.31
CA GLU A 203 1.90 7.06 -8.80
C GLU A 203 1.62 5.65 -9.35
N ASN A 204 0.39 5.38 -9.82
CA ASN A 204 0.03 4.08 -10.40
C ASN A 204 0.50 3.92 -11.86
N PHE A 205 1.13 4.93 -12.44
CA PHE A 205 1.53 4.91 -13.84
C PHE A 205 3.02 5.21 -13.99
N GLY A 206 3.62 4.63 -15.01
CA GLY A 206 4.93 4.97 -15.53
C GLY A 206 4.76 5.47 -16.96
N TYR A 207 5.65 6.36 -17.39
CA TYR A 207 5.74 6.75 -18.78
C TYR A 207 7.16 6.61 -19.30
N ARG A 208 7.27 6.28 -20.59
CA ARG A 208 8.51 6.27 -21.36
C ARG A 208 8.38 7.25 -22.52
N LEU A 209 9.38 8.11 -22.70
CA LEU A 209 9.56 8.95 -23.89
C LEU A 209 10.77 8.46 -24.67
N GLU A 210 10.60 8.19 -25.96
CA GLU A 210 11.67 7.76 -26.84
C GLU A 210 11.83 8.66 -28.07
N LEU A 211 13.02 9.23 -28.24
CA LEU A 211 13.49 9.84 -29.48
C LEU A 211 14.36 8.82 -30.23
N ASN A 212 14.03 8.54 -31.48
CA ASN A 212 14.71 7.50 -32.26
C ASN A 212 14.91 7.92 -33.72
N ARG A 213 16.16 7.99 -34.17
CA ARG A 213 16.51 8.33 -35.57
C ARG A 213 17.92 7.84 -35.92
N GLN A 214 18.12 7.31 -37.13
CA GLN A 214 19.44 6.96 -37.70
C GLN A 214 20.35 6.15 -36.74
N LYS A 215 19.83 5.07 -36.15
CA LYS A 215 20.53 4.21 -35.16
C LYS A 215 20.88 4.90 -33.83
N ARG A 216 20.39 6.11 -33.58
CA ARG A 216 20.47 6.80 -32.30
C ARG A 216 19.15 6.65 -31.57
N ARG A 217 19.22 6.46 -30.25
CA ARG A 217 18.05 6.38 -29.36
C ARG A 217 18.34 7.16 -28.08
N LEU A 218 17.40 8.00 -27.67
CA LEU A 218 17.38 8.66 -26.37
C LEU A 218 16.06 8.30 -25.69
N THR A 219 16.13 7.74 -24.48
CA THR A 219 14.98 7.22 -23.75
C THR A 219 14.94 7.83 -22.35
N TRP A 220 13.76 8.26 -21.93
CA TRP A 220 13.47 8.72 -20.57
C TRP A 220 12.31 7.93 -19.99
N GLU A 221 12.42 7.51 -18.74
CA GLU A 221 11.37 6.81 -18.01
C GLU A 221 11.15 7.47 -16.65
N ALA A 222 9.90 7.75 -16.30
CA ALA A 222 9.54 8.35 -15.02
C ALA A 222 8.06 8.10 -14.68
N THR A 223 7.66 8.51 -13.49
CA THR A 223 6.24 8.56 -13.05
C THR A 223 5.62 9.87 -13.54
N PRO A 224 4.41 9.86 -14.15
CA PRO A 224 3.77 11.10 -14.57
C PRO A 224 3.40 11.92 -13.33
N ARG A 225 3.41 13.25 -13.47
CA ARG A 225 3.06 14.15 -12.37
C ARG A 225 1.58 14.49 -12.38
N SER A 226 0.96 14.73 -11.23
CA SER A 226 -0.38 15.31 -11.22
C SER A 226 -0.34 16.74 -11.75
N ILE A 227 -1.34 17.14 -12.54
CA ILE A 227 -1.53 18.55 -12.94
C ILE A 227 -1.65 19.54 -11.78
N HIS A 228 -1.86 19.07 -10.54
CA HIS A 228 -1.79 19.92 -9.35
C HIS A 228 -0.42 20.54 -9.10
N GLU A 229 0.66 19.90 -9.54
CA GLU A 229 2.03 20.34 -9.28
C GLU A 229 2.56 21.32 -10.33
N GLY A 230 1.85 21.45 -11.46
CA GLY A 230 2.31 22.19 -12.62
C GLY A 230 3.57 21.59 -13.27
N ILE A 231 4.04 22.24 -14.34
CA ILE A 231 5.25 21.84 -15.07
C ILE A 231 6.51 22.52 -14.52
N ALA A 232 6.37 23.73 -13.96
CA ALA A 232 7.50 24.55 -13.51
C ALA A 232 8.34 23.88 -12.41
N SER A 233 7.69 23.13 -11.50
CA SER A 233 8.37 22.40 -10.44
C SER A 233 9.32 21.33 -10.99
N ALA A 234 8.86 20.56 -11.99
CA ALA A 234 9.66 19.51 -12.65
C ALA A 234 10.85 20.10 -13.42
N ILE A 235 10.67 21.25 -14.06
CA ILE A 235 11.73 21.95 -14.79
C ILE A 235 12.78 22.48 -13.80
N VAL A 236 12.36 23.12 -12.70
CA VAL A 236 13.26 23.64 -11.67
C VAL A 236 14.05 22.53 -10.99
N SER A 237 13.42 21.37 -10.74
CA SER A 237 14.09 20.21 -10.13
C SER A 237 14.88 19.35 -11.13
N SER A 238 14.86 19.67 -12.43
CA SER A 238 15.44 18.86 -13.50
C SER A 238 14.92 17.42 -13.54
N ASP A 239 13.65 17.20 -13.19
CA ASP A 239 12.99 15.89 -13.17
C ASP A 239 12.08 15.71 -14.40
N CYS A 240 12.69 15.76 -15.57
CA CYS A 240 12.06 15.57 -16.88
C CYS A 240 13.14 15.27 -17.95
N LEU A 241 12.72 14.91 -19.17
CA LEU A 241 13.65 14.75 -20.28
C LEU A 241 14.11 16.12 -20.77
N ILE A 242 15.40 16.43 -20.58
CA ILE A 242 16.02 17.70 -20.95
C ILE A 242 17.03 17.47 -22.07
N PHE A 243 16.98 18.28 -23.12
CA PHE A 243 17.97 18.28 -24.19
C PHE A 243 18.09 19.65 -24.86
N ASP A 244 19.24 19.94 -25.46
CA ASP A 244 19.48 21.19 -26.18
C ASP A 244 19.10 21.09 -27.67
N THR A 245 19.18 22.22 -28.37
CA THR A 245 18.90 22.29 -29.81
C THR A 245 19.79 21.38 -30.65
N SER A 246 21.05 21.16 -30.25
CA SER A 246 21.96 20.30 -31.01
C SER A 246 21.49 18.84 -30.97
N VAL A 247 21.06 18.37 -29.80
CA VAL A 247 20.47 17.04 -29.63
C VAL A 247 19.13 16.97 -30.36
N ALA A 248 18.27 17.97 -30.25
CA ALA A 248 16.98 18.00 -30.94
C ALA A 248 17.14 17.83 -32.47
N GLN A 249 18.13 18.51 -33.06
CA GLN A 249 18.42 18.43 -34.50
C GLN A 249 18.90 17.05 -34.97
N LEU A 250 19.57 16.27 -34.11
CA LEU A 250 19.95 14.89 -34.45
C LEU A 250 18.72 13.99 -34.67
N PHE A 251 17.63 14.28 -33.96
CA PHE A 251 16.38 13.50 -34.01
C PHE A 251 15.28 14.13 -34.88
N ALA A 252 15.40 15.42 -35.24
CA ALA A 252 14.38 16.11 -36.04
C ALA A 252 14.53 15.90 -37.55
N ASP A 253 13.41 15.69 -38.25
CA ASP A 253 13.33 15.57 -39.71
C ASP A 253 12.63 16.79 -40.32
N ASN A 254 13.34 17.53 -41.18
CA ASN A 254 12.86 18.80 -41.77
C ASN A 254 12.28 19.78 -40.74
N GLY A 255 12.89 19.87 -39.55
CA GLY A 255 12.44 20.73 -38.46
C GLY A 255 11.31 20.13 -37.60
N ASN A 256 10.82 18.93 -37.90
CA ASN A 256 9.81 18.25 -37.09
C ASN A 256 10.48 17.22 -36.17
N LEU A 257 10.17 17.27 -34.87
CA LEU A 257 10.70 16.33 -33.88
C LEU A 257 9.63 15.29 -33.51
N GLY A 258 9.91 14.02 -33.82
CA GLY A 258 9.06 12.90 -33.42
C GLY A 258 9.55 12.27 -32.11
N ILE A 259 8.69 12.28 -31.08
CA ILE A 259 8.81 11.39 -29.92
C ILE A 259 8.03 10.12 -30.29
N ASN A 260 8.77 9.15 -30.82
CA ASN A 260 8.23 7.98 -31.53
C ASN A 260 7.69 6.89 -30.60
N GLY A 261 8.03 6.93 -29.31
CA GLY A 261 7.50 6.01 -28.30
C GLY A 261 7.12 6.77 -27.05
N VAL A 262 5.89 7.31 -27.03
CA VAL A 262 5.26 7.82 -25.81
C VAL A 262 4.41 6.68 -25.26
N LYS A 263 5.00 5.90 -24.35
CA LYS A 263 4.35 4.74 -23.77
C LYS A 263 3.93 5.04 -22.35
N ILE A 264 2.65 4.86 -22.04
CA ILE A 264 2.13 4.83 -20.67
C ILE A 264 1.96 3.36 -20.27
N SER A 265 2.44 3.02 -19.08
CA SER A 265 2.25 1.71 -18.46
C SER A 265 1.65 1.88 -17.07
N ILE A 266 0.91 0.88 -16.63
CA ILE A 266 0.55 0.77 -15.21
C ILE A 266 1.83 0.38 -14.46
N ASN A 267 2.21 1.12 -13.42
CA ASN A 267 3.25 0.69 -12.51
C ASN A 267 2.72 -0.56 -11.80
N GLU A 268 3.36 -1.70 -12.02
CA GLU A 268 2.99 -2.95 -11.35
C GLU A 268 3.16 -2.88 -9.83
N ASN A 269 3.85 -1.84 -9.33
CA ASN A 269 3.97 -1.49 -7.91
C ASN A 269 3.60 -0.01 -7.69
N PRO A 270 2.31 0.36 -7.49
CA PRO A 270 2.03 1.57 -6.72
C PRO A 270 2.62 1.41 -5.32
N VAL A 271 2.86 2.50 -4.58
CA VAL A 271 3.27 2.42 -3.16
C VAL A 271 2.22 1.59 -2.43
N GLU A 272 2.50 0.30 -2.27
CA GLU A 272 1.58 -0.66 -1.69
C GLU A 272 1.45 -0.26 -0.22
N ASP A 273 0.25 0.05 0.25
CA ASP A 273 0.02 0.17 1.69
C ASP A 273 -0.32 -1.22 2.27
N LEU A 274 -0.23 -1.38 3.59
CA LEU A 274 -0.48 -2.68 4.23
C LEU A 274 -1.90 -3.23 3.96
N THR A 275 -2.87 -2.35 3.66
CA THR A 275 -4.21 -2.80 3.26
C THR A 275 -4.21 -3.38 1.85
N GLN A 276 -3.49 -2.78 0.91
CA GLN A 276 -3.30 -3.33 -0.44
C GLN A 276 -2.53 -4.65 -0.41
N MET A 277 -1.48 -4.74 0.42
CA MET A 277 -0.75 -5.99 0.66
C MET A 277 -1.68 -7.09 1.16
N ARG A 278 -2.52 -6.80 2.16
CA ARG A 278 -3.51 -7.75 2.67
C ARG A 278 -4.50 -8.19 1.57
N LEU A 279 -4.97 -7.26 0.76
CA LEU A 279 -5.91 -7.53 -0.34
C LEU A 279 -5.29 -8.47 -1.37
N ARG A 280 -4.03 -8.22 -1.76
CA ARG A 280 -3.26 -9.07 -2.67
C ARG A 280 -3.05 -10.48 -2.12
N LEU A 281 -2.67 -10.60 -0.84
CA LEU A 281 -2.50 -11.90 -0.19
C LEU A 281 -3.82 -12.68 -0.15
N LEU A 282 -4.92 -12.05 0.26
CA LEU A 282 -6.25 -12.67 0.28
C LEU A 282 -6.70 -13.14 -1.09
N LYS A 283 -6.42 -12.36 -2.14
CA LYS A 283 -6.76 -12.70 -3.53
C LYS A 283 -6.05 -13.97 -3.97
N ARG A 284 -4.72 -13.99 -3.79
CA ARG A 284 -3.89 -15.13 -4.15
C ARG A 284 -4.27 -16.38 -3.35
N THR A 285 -4.55 -16.26 -2.06
CA THR A 285 -5.03 -17.38 -1.25
C THR A 285 -6.39 -17.90 -1.72
N ALA A 286 -7.34 -17.02 -2.08
CA ALA A 286 -8.63 -17.43 -2.61
C ALA A 286 -8.48 -18.21 -3.93
N GLU A 287 -7.65 -17.72 -4.85
CA GLU A 287 -7.32 -18.40 -6.11
C GLU A 287 -6.72 -19.79 -5.87
N ASN A 288 -5.75 -19.90 -4.96
CA ASN A 288 -5.15 -21.17 -4.58
C ASN A 288 -6.18 -22.18 -4.04
N ILE A 289 -7.11 -21.72 -3.19
CA ILE A 289 -8.17 -22.57 -2.62
C ILE A 289 -9.12 -23.06 -3.72
N MET A 290 -9.56 -22.16 -4.62
CA MET A 290 -10.45 -22.52 -5.74
C MET A 290 -9.80 -23.55 -6.66
N ASN A 291 -8.51 -23.37 -6.96
CA ASN A 291 -7.73 -24.30 -7.78
C ASN A 291 -7.57 -25.66 -7.10
N ALA A 292 -7.28 -25.69 -5.79
CA ALA A 292 -7.08 -26.93 -5.04
C ALA A 292 -8.37 -27.77 -4.92
N VAL A 293 -9.53 -27.14 -4.73
CA VAL A 293 -10.83 -27.83 -4.60
C VAL A 293 -11.45 -28.16 -5.98
N LYS A 294 -10.84 -27.71 -7.08
CA LYS A 294 -11.36 -27.85 -8.45
C LYS A 294 -12.80 -27.36 -8.56
N VAL A 295 -13.10 -26.17 -8.03
CA VAL A 295 -14.42 -25.56 -8.21
C VAL A 295 -14.60 -25.24 -9.70
N GLN A 296 -15.24 -26.15 -10.42
CA GLN A 296 -15.60 -25.98 -11.82
C GLN A 296 -17.10 -25.65 -11.87
N ASP A 297 -17.42 -24.40 -12.21
CA ASP A 297 -18.75 -24.02 -12.68
C ASP A 297 -18.66 -23.83 -14.20
N GLY A 298 -19.20 -24.77 -14.97
CA GLY A 298 -19.29 -24.68 -16.44
C GLY A 298 -17.96 -24.48 -17.19
N GLY A 299 -16.81 -24.78 -16.60
CA GLY A 299 -15.48 -24.62 -17.22
C GLY A 299 -14.87 -23.22 -17.16
N LYS A 300 -15.43 -22.28 -16.39
CA LYS A 300 -14.82 -20.96 -16.12
C LYS A 300 -14.40 -20.83 -14.65
N ILE A 301 -13.18 -20.32 -14.43
CA ILE A 301 -12.71 -19.91 -13.10
C ILE A 301 -13.53 -18.69 -12.66
N LEU A 302 -14.18 -18.77 -11.51
CA LEU A 302 -14.92 -17.65 -10.93
C LEU A 302 -13.92 -16.55 -10.52
N GLU A 303 -14.09 -15.34 -11.04
CA GLU A 303 -13.25 -14.21 -10.69
C GLU A 303 -13.65 -13.66 -9.30
N VAL A 304 -12.70 -13.68 -8.35
CA VAL A 304 -12.88 -13.13 -7.01
C VAL A 304 -12.35 -11.70 -6.98
N CYS A 305 -13.25 -10.75 -6.74
CA CYS A 305 -12.93 -9.34 -6.59
C CYS A 305 -12.90 -8.97 -5.10
N LEU A 306 -11.70 -8.67 -4.58
CA LEU A 306 -11.55 -8.17 -3.20
C LEU A 306 -11.52 -6.66 -3.18
N THR A 307 -12.27 -6.07 -2.25
CA THR A 307 -12.47 -4.61 -2.19
C THR A 307 -12.52 -4.14 -0.74
N THR A 308 -12.04 -2.93 -0.46
CA THR A 308 -12.13 -2.32 0.88
C THR A 308 -13.46 -1.59 1.12
N LYS A 309 -14.25 -1.40 0.05
CA LYS A 309 -15.55 -0.74 0.07
C LYS A 309 -16.57 -1.61 -0.67
N PRO A 310 -17.83 -1.67 -0.21
CA PRO A 310 -18.87 -2.42 -0.92
C PRO A 310 -19.06 -1.90 -2.35
N ILE A 311 -18.93 -2.77 -3.35
CA ILE A 311 -19.23 -2.46 -4.75
C ILE A 311 -20.59 -3.04 -5.11
N LYS A 312 -21.45 -2.25 -5.78
CA LYS A 312 -22.83 -2.63 -6.10
C LYS A 312 -23.03 -3.28 -7.48
N ASN A 313 -22.03 -3.28 -8.38
CA ASN A 313 -22.17 -3.78 -9.74
C ASN A 313 -20.83 -4.26 -10.33
N THR A 314 -20.50 -5.54 -10.13
CA THR A 314 -19.37 -6.21 -10.80
C THR A 314 -19.77 -7.63 -11.16
N SER A 315 -19.36 -8.09 -12.34
CA SER A 315 -19.42 -9.49 -12.74
C SER A 315 -18.33 -10.26 -11.98
N GLY A 316 -18.65 -10.85 -10.83
CA GLY A 316 -17.68 -11.62 -10.03
C GLY A 316 -18.11 -11.79 -8.57
N ILE A 317 -17.36 -12.59 -7.81
CA ILE A 317 -17.58 -12.78 -6.37
C ILE A 317 -16.93 -11.63 -5.62
N ASN A 318 -17.74 -10.76 -5.00
CA ASN A 318 -17.25 -9.62 -4.24
C ASN A 318 -16.98 -9.98 -2.78
N VAL A 319 -15.75 -9.85 -2.33
CA VAL A 319 -15.34 -10.06 -0.94
C VAL A 319 -14.86 -8.75 -0.33
N LEU A 320 -15.45 -8.38 0.80
CA LEU A 320 -15.03 -7.19 1.55
C LEU A 320 -13.77 -7.52 2.37
N CYS A 321 -12.73 -6.70 2.20
CA CYS A 321 -11.50 -6.72 2.97
C CYS A 321 -11.51 -5.59 4.00
N GLY A 322 -11.42 -5.94 5.28
CA GLY A 322 -11.18 -4.98 6.34
C GLY A 322 -9.81 -4.32 6.18
N VAL A 323 -9.72 -3.05 6.54
CA VAL A 323 -8.48 -2.28 6.45
C VAL A 323 -7.48 -2.70 7.52
N VAL A 324 -6.19 -2.55 7.22
CA VAL A 324 -5.13 -2.58 8.24
C VAL A 324 -5.13 -1.22 8.94
N ILE A 325 -5.20 -1.21 10.26
CA ILE A 325 -5.30 0.00 11.08
C ILE A 325 -4.05 0.21 11.93
N ASN A 326 -3.73 1.48 12.13
CA ASN A 326 -2.75 1.91 13.11
C ASN A 326 -3.38 1.82 14.51
N PRO A 327 -2.84 1.00 15.44
CA PRO A 327 -3.43 0.83 16.77
C PRO A 327 -3.46 2.12 17.59
N ALA A 328 -2.51 3.04 17.39
CA ALA A 328 -2.45 4.29 18.14
C ALA A 328 -3.48 5.31 17.65
N LYS A 329 -3.76 5.34 16.35
CA LYS A 329 -4.67 6.32 15.72
C LYS A 329 -6.09 5.79 15.49
N GLY A 330 -6.28 4.48 15.42
CA GLY A 330 -7.55 3.84 15.07
C GLY A 330 -7.99 4.04 13.62
N THR A 331 -7.13 4.62 12.78
CA THR A 331 -7.36 4.90 11.35
C THR A 331 -6.61 3.90 10.48
N LYS A 332 -6.89 3.87 9.17
CA LYS A 332 -6.10 3.10 8.20
C LYS A 332 -4.61 3.40 8.39
N GLU A 333 -3.78 2.36 8.40
CA GLU A 333 -2.34 2.50 8.48
C GLU A 333 -1.80 3.13 7.19
N THR A 334 -1.05 4.22 7.34
CA THR A 334 -0.44 4.99 6.25
C THR A 334 0.98 5.44 6.59
N GLU A 335 1.46 5.17 7.80
CA GLU A 335 2.79 5.60 8.28
C GLU A 335 3.85 4.54 8.01
N ILE A 336 3.46 3.27 7.96
CA ILE A 336 4.34 2.12 7.81
C ILE A 336 4.06 1.46 6.45
N THR A 337 5.10 1.32 5.64
CA THR A 337 5.02 0.59 4.37
C THR A 337 5.09 -0.94 4.59
N PRO A 338 4.68 -1.76 3.62
CA PRO A 338 4.92 -3.21 3.61
C PRO A 338 6.38 -3.57 3.85
N GLU A 339 7.31 -2.83 3.25
CA GLU A 339 8.74 -3.04 3.42
C GLU A 339 9.19 -2.71 4.86
N ASP A 340 8.70 -1.61 5.44
CA ASP A 340 8.95 -1.29 6.85
C ASP A 340 8.42 -2.39 7.78
N TYR A 341 7.20 -2.88 7.53
CA TYR A 341 6.61 -3.94 8.35
C TYR A 341 7.38 -5.26 8.20
N PHE A 342 7.80 -5.62 6.99
CA PHE A 342 8.68 -6.75 6.74
C PHE A 342 10.00 -6.61 7.51
N ASN A 343 10.65 -5.44 7.44
CA ASN A 343 11.90 -5.18 8.15
C ASN A 343 11.75 -5.26 9.68
N ILE A 344 10.59 -4.83 10.22
CA ILE A 344 10.26 -5.03 11.64
C ILE A 344 10.20 -6.53 11.98
N GLN A 345 9.49 -7.34 11.16
CA GLN A 345 9.42 -8.78 11.37
C GLN A 345 10.78 -9.46 11.22
N LEU A 346 11.59 -9.06 10.23
CA LEU A 346 12.93 -9.59 10.02
C LEU A 346 13.85 -9.30 11.22
N LYS A 347 13.75 -8.10 11.79
CA LYS A 347 14.46 -7.75 13.02
C LYS A 347 14.02 -8.61 14.20
N ASP A 348 12.72 -8.83 14.37
CA ASP A 348 12.20 -9.74 15.40
C ASP A 348 12.74 -11.17 15.21
N MET A 349 12.83 -11.66 13.96
CA MET A 349 13.40 -12.99 13.64
C MET A 349 14.88 -13.09 14.04
N ARG A 350 15.69 -12.07 13.70
CA ARG A 350 17.10 -11.99 14.09
C ARG A 350 17.30 -12.00 15.60
N THR A 351 16.50 -11.21 16.32
CA THR A 351 16.53 -11.22 17.79
C THR A 351 16.10 -12.58 18.35
N MET A 352 15.10 -13.24 17.75
CA MET A 352 14.67 -14.57 18.18
C MET A 352 15.74 -15.65 17.94
N SER A 353 16.46 -15.62 16.82
CA SER A 353 17.58 -16.56 16.56
C SER A 353 18.73 -16.33 17.54
N GLU A 354 19.05 -15.08 17.86
CA GLU A 354 20.13 -14.73 18.83
C GLU A 354 19.83 -15.21 20.26
N HIS A 355 18.56 -15.23 20.68
CA HIS A 355 18.17 -15.54 22.06
C HIS A 355 17.68 -16.98 22.30
N LYS A 356 17.28 -17.75 21.27
CA LYS A 356 16.76 -19.13 21.43
C LYS A 356 16.91 -20.06 20.19
N TYR A 357 17.60 -21.18 20.40
CA TYR A 357 17.43 -22.53 19.80
C TYR A 357 17.80 -22.86 18.34
N TRP A 358 18.25 -21.93 17.50
CA TRP A 358 18.78 -22.24 16.16
C TRP A 358 19.68 -21.10 15.64
N GLU A 359 20.79 -21.42 14.99
CA GLU A 359 21.58 -20.46 14.22
C GLU A 359 21.01 -20.42 12.81
N ALA A 360 20.53 -19.26 12.36
CA ALA A 360 20.17 -19.11 10.95
C ALA A 360 21.44 -19.29 10.11
N GLU A 361 21.54 -20.40 9.39
CA GLU A 361 22.72 -20.71 8.57
C GLU A 361 22.91 -19.70 7.42
N ASN A 362 21.84 -18.99 7.02
CA ASN A 362 21.86 -17.99 5.96
C ASN A 362 20.74 -16.94 6.13
N ASP A 363 20.99 -15.70 5.67
CA ASP A 363 20.02 -14.59 5.64
C ASP A 363 18.74 -14.94 4.85
N GLU A 364 18.81 -15.86 3.87
CA GLU A 364 17.63 -16.29 3.10
C GLU A 364 16.55 -16.93 4.00
N LEU A 365 16.95 -17.76 4.95
CA LEU A 365 16.01 -18.41 5.88
C LEU A 365 15.31 -17.39 6.78
N LEU A 366 16.03 -16.35 7.23
CA LEU A 366 15.44 -15.27 8.03
C LEU A 366 14.41 -14.47 7.23
N ASN A 367 14.68 -14.22 5.94
CA ASN A 367 13.73 -13.56 5.04
C ASN A 367 12.46 -14.40 4.85
N ASP A 368 12.61 -15.71 4.59
CA ASP A 368 11.48 -16.63 4.42
C ASP A 368 10.58 -16.68 5.68
N LEU A 369 11.20 -16.69 6.87
CA LEU A 369 10.46 -16.65 8.15
C LEU A 369 9.75 -15.31 8.37
N ALA A 370 10.40 -14.19 8.01
CA ALA A 370 9.80 -12.86 8.09
C ALA A 370 8.58 -12.76 7.15
N ASP A 371 8.70 -13.23 5.90
CA ASP A 371 7.61 -13.26 4.92
C ASP A 371 6.43 -14.11 5.41
N ALA A 372 6.71 -15.28 5.99
CA ALA A 372 5.68 -16.13 6.58
C ALA A 372 4.98 -15.46 7.76
N SER A 373 5.74 -14.76 8.61
CA SER A 373 5.22 -14.00 9.75
C SER A 373 4.28 -12.88 9.31
N VAL A 374 4.70 -12.09 8.31
CA VAL A 374 3.88 -11.03 7.72
C VAL A 374 2.59 -11.61 7.13
N THR A 375 2.72 -12.68 6.33
CA THR A 375 1.60 -13.32 5.66
C THR A 375 0.57 -13.85 6.66
N MET A 376 1.00 -14.62 7.66
CA MET A 376 0.08 -15.12 8.69
C MET A 376 -0.55 -13.98 9.49
N SER A 377 0.20 -12.94 9.84
CA SER A 377 -0.33 -11.82 10.62
C SER A 377 -1.48 -11.09 9.92
N LEU A 378 -1.46 -11.01 8.58
CA LEU A 378 -2.50 -10.37 7.78
C LEU A 378 -3.69 -11.29 7.47
N LEU A 379 -3.48 -12.61 7.42
CA LEU A 379 -4.49 -13.61 7.03
C LEU A 379 -5.18 -14.31 8.20
N GLU A 380 -4.59 -14.31 9.41
CA GLU A 380 -5.16 -14.95 10.60
C GLU A 380 -6.42 -14.24 11.12
N VAL A 381 -6.62 -12.98 10.75
CA VAL A 381 -7.84 -12.23 11.05
C VAL A 381 -8.87 -12.42 9.95
N ASN A 382 -10.15 -12.56 10.34
CA ASN A 382 -11.26 -12.65 9.39
C ASN A 382 -11.14 -11.58 8.29
N PRO A 383 -11.21 -11.96 6.99
CA PRO A 383 -11.04 -11.02 5.89
C PRO A 383 -11.91 -9.77 5.98
N LYS A 384 -13.14 -9.86 6.51
CA LYS A 384 -14.06 -8.71 6.67
C LYS A 384 -13.69 -7.79 7.84
N SER A 385 -12.96 -8.29 8.82
CA SER A 385 -12.57 -7.54 10.02
C SER A 385 -11.32 -6.70 9.79
N THR A 386 -11.20 -5.58 10.51
CA THR A 386 -9.98 -4.78 10.52
C THR A 386 -8.83 -5.52 11.19
N VAL A 387 -7.60 -5.26 10.74
CA VAL A 387 -6.37 -5.84 11.31
C VAL A 387 -5.59 -4.76 12.04
N SER A 388 -5.29 -4.99 13.31
CA SER A 388 -4.38 -4.15 14.08
C SER A 388 -3.06 -4.88 14.24
N LEU A 389 -2.00 -4.40 13.58
CA LEU A 389 -0.69 -4.99 13.69
C LEU A 389 -0.04 -4.56 15.01
N LYS A 390 0.48 -5.52 15.77
CA LYS A 390 1.30 -5.22 16.95
C LYS A 390 2.71 -4.90 16.47
N MET A 391 3.09 -3.63 16.49
CA MET A 391 4.47 -3.23 16.22
C MET A 391 5.31 -3.49 17.46
N GLY A 392 6.51 -4.04 17.24
CA GLY A 392 7.41 -4.60 18.24
C GLY A 392 7.26 -4.00 19.64
N SER A 393 6.74 -4.82 20.56
CA SER A 393 6.95 -4.64 21.98
C SER A 393 7.51 -5.94 22.53
N VAL A 394 8.70 -5.86 23.11
CA VAL A 394 9.19 -6.81 24.11
C VAL A 394 8.22 -6.74 25.30
N SER A 395 7.08 -7.40 25.18
CA SER A 395 6.18 -7.63 26.30
C SER A 395 6.56 -8.98 26.90
N ASN A 396 7.11 -8.95 28.11
CA ASN A 396 7.24 -10.08 29.04
C ASN A 396 5.85 -10.54 29.52
N GLU A 397 4.91 -10.75 28.60
CA GLU A 397 3.60 -11.29 28.90
C GLU A 397 3.43 -12.62 28.18
N THR A 398 2.98 -13.60 28.94
CA THR A 398 2.77 -15.01 28.59
C THR A 398 1.58 -15.24 27.64
N GLY A 399 1.35 -14.32 26.69
CA GLY A 399 0.37 -14.44 25.61
C GLY A 399 1.09 -14.43 24.26
N GLY A 400 0.86 -15.46 23.43
CA GLY A 400 1.55 -15.67 22.16
C GLY A 400 1.57 -14.44 21.25
N SER A 401 2.77 -13.97 20.90
CA SER A 401 2.96 -13.01 19.82
C SER A 401 2.56 -13.66 18.49
N MET A 402 1.84 -12.94 17.63
CA MET A 402 1.43 -13.40 16.30
C MET A 402 2.65 -13.81 15.43
N SER A 403 3.79 -13.14 15.61
CA SER A 403 5.06 -13.49 14.97
C SER A 403 5.62 -14.86 15.36
N LYS A 404 5.26 -15.39 16.55
CA LYS A 404 5.66 -16.73 16.99
C LYS A 404 4.85 -17.83 16.31
N GLY A 405 3.62 -17.53 15.84
CA GLY A 405 2.73 -18.53 15.24
C GLY A 405 3.30 -19.13 13.96
N ALA A 406 3.67 -18.27 13.00
CA ALA A 406 4.23 -18.70 11.71
C ALA A 406 5.56 -19.44 11.87
N VAL A 407 6.47 -18.86 12.65
CA VAL A 407 7.78 -19.46 12.93
C VAL A 407 7.63 -20.83 13.59
N PHE A 408 6.71 -20.97 14.54
CA PHE A 408 6.46 -22.24 15.22
C PHE A 408 5.85 -23.31 14.29
N VAL A 409 4.99 -22.90 13.34
CA VAL A 409 4.49 -23.80 12.29
C VAL A 409 5.64 -24.28 11.41
N LEU A 410 6.48 -23.37 10.89
CA LEU A 410 7.58 -23.71 10.00
C LEU A 410 8.67 -24.54 10.69
N TYR A 411 8.98 -24.23 11.95
CA TYR A 411 9.88 -25.04 12.77
C TYR A 411 9.40 -26.49 12.93
N ASN A 412 8.10 -26.70 13.12
CA ASN A 412 7.55 -28.05 13.20
C ASN A 412 7.47 -28.75 11.84
N CYS A 413 7.34 -28.01 10.73
CA CYS A 413 7.51 -28.56 9.37
C CYS A 413 8.95 -29.06 9.16
N ALA A 414 9.96 -28.24 9.47
CA ALA A 414 11.36 -28.66 9.39
C ALA A 414 11.63 -29.91 10.25
N ARG A 415 11.09 -29.96 11.47
CA ARG A 415 11.18 -31.14 12.34
C ARG A 415 10.55 -32.40 11.72
N LEU A 416 9.38 -32.29 11.09
CA LEU A 416 8.76 -33.43 10.38
C LEU A 416 9.66 -33.93 9.25
N ALA A 417 10.18 -32.99 8.43
CA ALA A 417 11.09 -33.30 7.35
C ALA A 417 12.38 -33.99 7.87
N SER A 418 12.95 -33.53 8.98
CA SER A 418 14.12 -34.16 9.61
C SER A 418 13.84 -35.60 10.06
N ILE A 419 12.67 -35.87 10.65
CA ILE A 419 12.27 -37.23 11.07
C ILE A 419 12.18 -38.16 9.85
N ARG A 420 11.54 -37.68 8.76
CA ARG A 420 11.40 -38.41 7.52
C ARG A 420 12.77 -38.70 6.88
N LYS A 421 13.61 -37.67 6.73
CA LYS A 421 14.98 -37.79 6.18
C LYS A 421 15.79 -38.81 6.97
N LYS A 422 15.82 -38.67 8.30
CA LYS A 422 16.53 -39.61 9.18
C LYS A 422 16.03 -41.05 9.04
N PHE A 423 14.71 -41.27 8.98
CA PHE A 423 14.17 -42.61 8.77
C PHE A 423 14.58 -43.20 7.42
N GLN A 424 14.52 -42.39 6.36
CA GLN A 424 14.91 -42.80 5.01
C GLN A 424 16.40 -43.17 4.93
N GLU A 425 17.28 -42.32 5.46
CA GLU A 425 18.72 -42.59 5.56
C GLU A 425 19.01 -43.88 6.35
N GLN A 426 18.27 -44.11 7.44
CA GLN A 426 18.43 -45.32 8.24
C GLN A 426 17.89 -46.59 7.54
N CYS A 427 16.96 -46.46 6.59
CA CYS A 427 16.59 -47.57 5.70
C CYS A 427 17.67 -47.83 4.65
N GLU A 428 18.21 -46.77 4.04
CA GLU A 428 19.26 -46.85 3.01
C GLU A 428 20.58 -47.44 3.56
N THR A 429 20.92 -47.11 4.81
CA THR A 429 22.08 -47.67 5.52
C THR A 429 21.83 -49.05 6.13
N GLY A 430 20.63 -49.61 5.98
CA GLY A 430 20.26 -50.95 6.44
C GLY A 430 19.97 -51.09 7.94
N VAL A 431 19.84 -49.98 8.67
CA VAL A 431 19.47 -49.99 10.10
C VAL A 431 18.01 -50.38 10.29
N TYR A 432 17.11 -49.91 9.42
CA TYR A 432 15.73 -50.39 9.33
C TYR A 432 15.52 -51.17 8.03
N PRO A 433 14.63 -52.18 8.04
CA PRO A 433 14.13 -52.74 6.80
C PRO A 433 13.27 -51.71 6.04
N PRO A 434 13.19 -51.82 4.71
CA PRO A 434 12.33 -50.96 3.90
C PRO A 434 10.88 -51.04 4.39
N CYS A 435 10.20 -49.89 4.36
CA CYS A 435 8.82 -49.80 4.80
C CYS A 435 7.92 -50.69 3.90
N PRO A 436 7.05 -51.52 4.49
CA PRO A 436 6.07 -52.32 3.74
C PRO A 436 5.12 -51.47 2.88
N ASN A 437 4.38 -52.12 1.97
CA ASN A 437 3.32 -51.44 1.24
C ASN A 437 2.24 -50.93 2.20
N PHE A 438 1.54 -49.87 1.80
CA PHE A 438 0.53 -49.23 2.64
C PHE A 438 -0.58 -50.20 3.09
N ASP A 439 -1.02 -51.10 2.20
CA ASP A 439 -2.09 -52.07 2.46
C ASP A 439 -1.69 -53.15 3.47
N ASP A 440 -0.39 -53.34 3.72
CA ASP A 440 0.14 -54.34 4.66
C ASP A 440 0.31 -53.78 6.09
N LEU A 441 0.01 -52.49 6.31
CA LEU A 441 0.22 -51.82 7.59
C LEU A 441 -0.99 -51.92 8.53
N ASP A 442 -0.74 -52.34 9.76
CA ASP A 442 -1.76 -52.41 10.81
C ASP A 442 -1.87 -51.09 11.60
N PHE A 443 -2.75 -50.19 11.15
CA PHE A 443 -3.01 -48.91 11.84
C PHE A 443 -3.72 -49.05 13.20
N SER A 444 -4.21 -50.24 13.59
CA SER A 444 -4.78 -50.47 14.93
C SER A 444 -3.74 -50.35 16.06
N LEU A 445 -2.46 -50.34 15.69
CA LEU A 445 -1.33 -50.15 16.60
C LEU A 445 -1.21 -48.71 17.13
N LEU A 446 -1.86 -47.73 16.49
CA LEU A 446 -1.94 -46.35 16.99
C LEU A 446 -2.89 -46.29 18.20
N LYS A 447 -2.36 -45.93 19.37
CA LYS A 447 -3.08 -45.99 20.67
C LYS A 447 -3.02 -44.69 21.45
N GLU A 448 -2.11 -43.78 21.09
CA GLU A 448 -1.95 -42.54 21.82
C GLU A 448 -3.09 -41.58 21.48
N LYS A 449 -3.59 -40.86 22.50
CA LYS A 449 -4.71 -39.93 22.34
C LYS A 449 -4.44 -38.90 21.24
N GLU A 450 -3.21 -38.42 21.15
CA GLU A 450 -2.77 -37.46 20.15
C GLU A 450 -2.79 -38.03 18.72
N GLU A 451 -2.48 -39.31 18.51
CA GLU A 451 -2.52 -39.95 17.18
C GLU A 451 -3.93 -39.92 16.61
N TRP A 452 -4.91 -40.29 17.44
CA TRP A 452 -6.33 -40.25 17.08
C TRP A 452 -6.84 -38.81 16.87
N HIS A 453 -6.38 -37.86 17.68
CA HIS A 453 -6.76 -36.47 17.54
C HIS A 453 -6.20 -35.86 16.24
N ILE A 454 -4.95 -36.18 15.88
CA ILE A 454 -4.35 -35.78 14.60
C ILE A 454 -5.18 -36.33 13.43
N LEU A 455 -5.50 -37.63 13.47
CA LEU A 455 -6.22 -38.29 12.38
C LEU A 455 -7.62 -37.73 12.18
N PHE A 456 -8.46 -37.75 13.22
CA PHE A 456 -9.88 -37.42 13.09
C PHE A 456 -10.16 -35.93 13.04
N ASN A 457 -9.43 -35.11 13.81
CA ASN A 457 -9.74 -33.68 13.92
C ASN A 457 -8.96 -32.82 12.92
N TYR A 458 -7.92 -33.36 12.28
CA TYR A 458 -7.09 -32.58 11.35
C TYR A 458 -6.94 -33.24 9.99
N LEU A 459 -6.41 -34.46 9.90
CA LEU A 459 -6.14 -35.09 8.59
C LEU A 459 -7.44 -35.34 7.80
N LEU A 460 -8.44 -35.93 8.45
CA LEU A 460 -9.73 -36.21 7.82
C LEU A 460 -10.62 -34.96 7.67
N GLU A 461 -10.44 -33.97 8.55
CA GLU A 461 -11.25 -32.75 8.55
C GLU A 461 -10.75 -31.70 7.54
N TYR A 462 -9.47 -31.75 7.14
CA TYR A 462 -8.87 -30.77 6.24
C TYR A 462 -9.65 -30.56 4.91
N PRO A 463 -10.08 -31.61 4.19
CA PRO A 463 -10.90 -31.44 2.98
C PRO A 463 -12.27 -30.80 3.27
N THR A 464 -12.86 -31.07 4.44
CA THR A 464 -14.14 -30.50 4.87
C THR A 464 -14.02 -28.99 5.09
N ILE A 465 -12.92 -28.54 5.73
CA ILE A 465 -12.62 -27.12 5.92
C ILE A 465 -12.53 -26.40 4.57
N LEU A 466 -11.79 -26.96 3.60
CA LEU A 466 -11.64 -26.35 2.28
C LEU A 466 -12.97 -26.28 1.52
N ARG A 467 -13.78 -27.35 1.58
CA ARG A 467 -15.11 -27.39 0.96
C ARG A 467 -16.06 -26.35 1.56
N LYS A 468 -16.00 -26.15 2.88
CA LYS A 468 -16.81 -25.12 3.55
C LYS A 468 -16.42 -23.72 3.09
N ILE A 469 -15.12 -23.43 3.01
CA ILE A 469 -14.62 -22.13 2.52
C ILE A 469 -15.10 -21.88 1.07
N THR A 470 -15.06 -22.89 0.20
CA THR A 470 -15.51 -22.73 -1.18
C THR A 470 -17.03 -22.65 -1.34
N GLN A 471 -17.80 -23.32 -0.48
CA GLN A 471 -19.27 -23.22 -0.45
C GLN A 471 -19.75 -21.83 -0.03
N ASP A 472 -19.06 -21.20 0.91
CA ASP A 472 -19.40 -19.86 1.39
C ASP A 472 -18.92 -18.75 0.43
N LEU A 473 -17.93 -19.04 -0.42
CA LEU A 473 -17.28 -18.05 -1.29
C LEU A 473 -18.25 -17.33 -2.24
N PRO A 474 -19.18 -18.00 -2.97
CA PRO A 474 -20.18 -17.32 -3.82
C PRO A 474 -21.05 -16.29 -3.09
N THR A 475 -21.20 -16.40 -1.77
CA THR A 475 -21.94 -15.43 -0.93
C THR A 475 -21.10 -14.20 -0.53
N GLY A 476 -19.87 -14.10 -1.03
CA GLY A 476 -18.91 -13.05 -0.66
C GLY A 476 -18.31 -13.25 0.74
N VAL A 477 -18.27 -14.50 1.22
CA VAL A 477 -17.68 -14.88 2.50
C VAL A 477 -16.42 -15.70 2.23
N LEU A 478 -15.26 -15.08 2.49
CA LEU A 478 -13.96 -15.74 2.44
C LEU A 478 -13.45 -15.96 3.87
N SER A 479 -13.02 -17.18 4.19
CA SER A 479 -12.62 -17.58 5.55
C SER A 479 -11.18 -18.11 5.64
N THR A 480 -10.22 -17.42 5.01
CA THR A 480 -8.78 -17.80 5.01
C THR A 480 -8.20 -17.97 6.42
N HIS A 481 -8.64 -17.16 7.39
CA HIS A 481 -8.27 -17.27 8.81
C HIS A 481 -8.45 -18.68 9.40
N GLN A 482 -9.39 -19.49 8.87
CA GLN A 482 -9.58 -20.86 9.33
C GLN A 482 -8.39 -21.76 8.98
N ILE A 483 -7.71 -21.52 7.86
CA ILE A 483 -6.51 -22.25 7.44
C ILE A 483 -5.32 -21.89 8.34
N CYS A 484 -5.13 -20.61 8.65
CA CYS A 484 -4.09 -20.15 9.59
C CYS A 484 -4.27 -20.80 10.97
N ARG A 485 -5.51 -20.77 11.50
CA ARG A 485 -5.83 -21.40 12.79
C ARG A 485 -5.67 -22.92 12.76
N PHE A 486 -6.05 -23.57 11.65
CA PHE A 486 -5.84 -25.00 11.45
C PHE A 486 -4.36 -25.37 11.56
N LEU A 487 -3.48 -24.64 10.84
CA LEU A 487 -2.03 -24.85 10.87
C LEU A 487 -1.44 -24.65 12.27
N ALA A 488 -1.79 -23.55 12.95
CA ALA A 488 -1.30 -23.26 14.29
C ALA A 488 -1.69 -24.36 15.31
N ASN A 489 -2.94 -24.83 15.24
CA ASN A 489 -3.45 -25.86 16.13
C ASN A 489 -2.84 -27.24 15.84
N LEU A 490 -2.73 -27.63 14.55
CA LEU A 490 -2.08 -28.87 14.14
C LEU A 490 -0.61 -28.90 14.55
N SER A 491 0.12 -27.80 14.31
CA SER A 491 1.51 -27.62 14.72
C SER A 491 1.68 -27.78 16.24
N SER A 492 0.80 -27.15 17.02
CA SER A 492 0.80 -27.26 18.49
C SER A 492 0.56 -28.69 18.96
N LEU A 493 -0.42 -29.38 18.38
CA LEU A 493 -0.74 -30.77 18.68
C LEU A 493 0.42 -31.71 18.33
N PHE A 494 1.01 -31.55 17.14
CA PHE A 494 2.18 -32.32 16.73
C PHE A 494 3.36 -32.09 17.67
N SER A 495 3.62 -30.85 18.10
CA SER A 495 4.70 -30.58 19.05
C SER A 495 4.47 -31.25 20.41
N VAL A 496 3.23 -31.41 20.85
CA VAL A 496 2.90 -32.17 22.07
C VAL A 496 3.15 -33.66 21.85
N TYR A 497 2.67 -34.19 20.72
CA TYR A 497 2.87 -35.60 20.33
C TYR A 497 4.36 -35.96 20.26
N TYR A 498 5.15 -35.17 19.52
CA TYR A 498 6.59 -35.38 19.36
C TYR A 498 7.35 -35.39 20.70
N ARG A 499 6.96 -34.52 21.64
CA ARG A 499 7.59 -34.47 22.97
C ARG A 499 7.27 -35.70 23.83
N ARG A 500 6.07 -36.27 23.68
CA ARG A 500 5.59 -37.38 24.52
C ARG A 500 5.89 -38.75 23.94
N VAL A 501 5.91 -38.87 22.62
CA VAL A 501 5.95 -40.15 21.91
C VAL A 501 7.25 -40.26 21.12
N ARG A 502 8.02 -41.31 21.43
CA ARG A 502 9.22 -41.65 20.66
C ARG A 502 8.80 -42.31 19.35
N ILE A 503 9.11 -41.64 18.24
CA ILE A 503 8.74 -42.09 16.89
C ILE A 503 9.73 -43.13 16.37
N LEU A 504 11.02 -42.78 16.31
CA LEU A 504 12.10 -43.69 15.92
C LEU A 504 12.64 -44.42 17.16
N LEU A 505 12.29 -45.69 17.30
CA LEU A 505 12.72 -46.59 18.38
C LEU A 505 13.83 -47.52 17.86
N GLU A 506 14.53 -48.25 18.74
CA GLU A 506 15.46 -49.29 18.29
C GLU A 506 14.76 -50.31 17.36
N PRO A 507 15.39 -50.75 16.26
CA PRO A 507 14.79 -51.59 15.23
C PRO A 507 14.64 -53.05 15.69
N ARG A 508 13.80 -53.28 16.70
CA ARG A 508 13.43 -54.61 17.19
C ARG A 508 12.21 -55.09 16.43
N GLU A 509 12.18 -56.36 16.02
CA GLU A 509 11.13 -56.92 15.14
C GLU A 509 9.70 -56.58 15.57
N HIS A 510 9.39 -56.70 16.87
CA HIS A 510 8.06 -56.41 17.41
C HIS A 510 7.69 -54.91 17.46
N LEU A 511 8.66 -54.00 17.30
CA LEU A 511 8.45 -52.54 17.29
C LEU A 511 8.32 -51.98 15.87
N LEU A 512 8.86 -52.67 14.86
CA LEU A 512 8.87 -52.21 13.47
C LEU A 512 7.46 -51.85 12.94
N PRO A 513 6.41 -52.68 13.15
CA PRO A 513 5.06 -52.34 12.68
C PRO A 513 4.55 -51.00 13.21
N LEU A 514 4.80 -50.71 14.50
CA LEU A 514 4.40 -49.46 15.14
C LEU A 514 5.18 -48.26 14.58
N ILE A 515 6.48 -48.41 14.32
CA ILE A 515 7.31 -47.36 13.73
C ILE A 515 6.78 -47.01 12.33
N TYR A 516 6.49 -48.02 11.50
CA TYR A 516 6.00 -47.80 10.14
C TYR A 516 4.67 -47.03 10.10
N VAL A 517 3.69 -47.41 10.91
CA VAL A 517 2.40 -46.69 10.95
C VAL A 517 2.53 -45.27 11.48
N ARG A 518 3.42 -45.02 12.45
CA ARG A 518 3.73 -43.67 12.93
C ARG A 518 4.40 -42.82 11.85
N ILE A 519 5.34 -43.39 11.10
CA ILE A 519 5.97 -42.69 9.98
C ILE A 519 4.93 -42.34 8.91
N LYS A 520 4.02 -43.26 8.57
CA LYS A 520 2.93 -42.95 7.62
C LYS A 520 1.98 -41.86 8.14
N LEU A 521 1.63 -41.89 9.42
CA LEU A 521 0.84 -40.82 10.04
C LEU A 521 1.55 -39.46 9.92
N LEU A 522 2.85 -39.40 10.21
CA LEU A 522 3.63 -38.16 10.13
C LEU A 522 3.83 -37.66 8.70
N GLN A 523 4.00 -38.56 7.73
CA GLN A 523 4.02 -38.20 6.30
C GLN A 523 2.68 -37.55 5.88
N ALA A 524 1.55 -38.06 6.38
CA ALA A 524 0.24 -37.45 6.12
C ALA A 524 0.10 -36.06 6.79
N VAL A 525 0.57 -35.91 8.03
CA VAL A 525 0.62 -34.60 8.72
C VAL A 525 1.43 -33.59 7.93
N GLU A 526 2.63 -33.99 7.53
CA GLU A 526 3.53 -33.14 6.76
C GLU A 526 2.91 -32.72 5.43
N GLN A 527 2.32 -33.65 4.67
CA GLN A 527 1.65 -33.34 3.42
C GLN A 527 0.48 -32.36 3.61
N VAL A 528 -0.33 -32.54 4.65
CA VAL A 528 -1.46 -31.63 4.96
C VAL A 528 -0.96 -30.24 5.36
N MET A 529 0.11 -30.15 6.16
CA MET A 529 0.73 -28.88 6.51
C MET A 529 1.31 -28.18 5.28
N HIS A 530 2.02 -28.90 4.41
CA HIS A 530 2.57 -28.37 3.16
C HIS A 530 1.45 -27.84 2.25
N ASN A 531 0.39 -28.62 2.05
CA ASN A 531 -0.77 -28.17 1.27
C ASN A 531 -1.37 -26.87 1.84
N ALA A 532 -1.57 -26.80 3.16
CA ALA A 532 -2.12 -25.60 3.80
C ALA A 532 -1.18 -24.38 3.69
N LEU A 533 0.14 -24.56 3.80
CA LEU A 533 1.12 -23.49 3.60
C LEU A 533 1.13 -23.00 2.15
N THR A 534 1.07 -23.92 1.18
CA THR A 534 0.97 -23.58 -0.25
C THR A 534 -0.30 -22.77 -0.54
N LEU A 535 -1.44 -23.12 0.06
CA LEU A 535 -2.67 -22.32 -0.09
C LEU A 535 -2.47 -20.87 0.38
N LEU A 536 -1.76 -20.66 1.49
CA LEU A 536 -1.44 -19.34 2.03
C LEU A 536 -0.30 -18.62 1.30
N ASN A 537 0.30 -19.24 0.27
CA ASN A 537 1.48 -18.73 -0.43
C ASN A 537 2.70 -18.52 0.50
N ILE A 538 2.86 -19.41 1.48
CA ILE A 538 4.02 -19.44 2.38
C ILE A 538 5.02 -20.49 1.87
N LYS A 539 6.29 -20.11 1.73
CA LYS A 539 7.38 -21.02 1.34
C LYS A 539 7.58 -22.07 2.43
N ILE A 540 7.71 -23.33 2.01
CA ILE A 540 7.96 -24.45 2.91
C ILE A 540 9.44 -24.46 3.27
N ILE A 541 9.72 -24.67 4.56
CA ILE A 541 11.07 -24.78 5.10
C ILE A 541 11.27 -26.22 5.56
N GLU A 542 12.23 -26.92 4.96
CA GLU A 542 12.53 -28.31 5.29
C GLU A 542 13.64 -28.47 6.34
N GLU A 543 14.42 -27.43 6.59
CA GLU A 543 15.57 -27.42 7.50
C GLU A 543 15.64 -26.06 8.23
N MET A 544 15.83 -26.09 9.55
CA MET A 544 15.93 -24.92 10.44
C MET A 544 16.92 -25.15 11.57
#